data_AF-A0AAV8Z1U9-F1
#
_entry.id   AF-A0AAV8Z1U9-F1
#
_cell.length_a   1.000
_cell.length_b   1.000
_cell.length_c   1.000
_cell.angle_alpha   90.00
_cell.angle_beta   90.00
_cell.angle_gamma   90.00
#
_symmetry.space_group_name_H-M   'P 1'
#
loop_
_entity.id
_entity.type
_entity.pdbx_description
1 polymer ?
#
loop_
_entity_poly.entity_id
_entity_poly.type
_entity_poly.pdbx_seq_one_letter_code
_entity_poly.pdbx_strand_id
1 'polypeptide(L)'
;MMYTQKRSILASKKACFRCLKMGHHTGRCKVRLSCVVCSRSHVAMMCPDIPVNKCEHKALDKANIDPEISRDQTLTNQTNTHVFLQTLRVTIVEAKGSRTVCALIDSGSEMISTHQCYEVTVNSGNFSFSFEALDQPNICSDVAVVFQGPWTNEMKTLNIEI
;
A
#
# COMPACT_ATOMS: atom_id res chain seq x y z
N MET A 1 6.65 14.97 -7.45
CA MET A 1 7.17 15.12 -8.84
C MET A 1 6.00 15.23 -9.81
N MET A 2 5.95 16.33 -10.57
CA MET A 2 4.81 16.67 -11.45
C MET A 2 4.72 15.78 -12.69
N TYR A 3 3.51 15.65 -13.25
CA TYR A 3 3.23 14.86 -14.46
C TYR A 3 4.11 15.27 -15.66
N THR A 4 4.33 16.57 -15.84
CA THR A 4 5.15 17.14 -16.93
C THR A 4 6.62 16.76 -16.80
N GLN A 5 7.18 16.80 -15.58
CA GLN A 5 8.55 16.40 -15.31
C GLN A 5 8.75 14.89 -15.55
N LYS A 6 7.80 14.06 -15.10
CA LYS A 6 7.80 12.62 -15.38
C LYS A 6 7.84 12.32 -16.88
N ARG A 7 7.07 13.07 -17.68
CA ARG A 7 7.09 12.95 -19.15
C ARG A 7 8.43 13.34 -19.74
N SER A 8 9.07 14.39 -19.24
CA SER A 8 10.40 14.82 -19.70
C SER A 8 11.46 13.74 -19.45
N ILE A 9 11.48 13.12 -18.26
CA ILE A 9 12.40 12.03 -17.93
C ILE A 9 12.15 10.80 -18.79
N LEU A 10 10.88 10.43 -19.02
CA LEU A 10 10.57 9.28 -19.86
C LEU A 10 10.92 9.55 -21.33
N ALA A 11 10.80 10.80 -21.78
CA ALA A 11 11.20 11.21 -23.13
C ALA A 11 12.71 11.14 -23.31
N SER A 12 13.50 11.63 -22.35
CA SER A 12 14.97 11.56 -22.40
C SER A 12 15.46 10.11 -22.41
N LYS A 13 14.77 9.24 -21.66
CA LYS A 13 15.05 7.79 -21.63
C LYS A 13 14.46 7.02 -22.83
N LYS A 14 13.72 7.63 -23.76
CA LYS A 14 13.01 6.92 -24.85
C LYS A 14 12.13 5.76 -24.32
N ALA A 15 11.49 5.97 -23.17
CA ALA A 15 10.58 5.04 -22.52
C ALA A 15 9.12 5.32 -22.92
N CYS A 16 8.29 4.26 -22.93
CA CYS A 16 6.87 4.38 -23.22
C CYS A 16 6.10 5.06 -22.08
N PHE A 17 5.32 6.10 -22.36
CA PHE A 17 4.53 6.80 -21.32
C PHE A 17 3.35 5.98 -20.76
N ARG A 18 2.98 4.88 -21.42
CA ARG A 18 1.89 3.99 -20.96
C ARG A 18 2.39 2.89 -20.03
N CYS A 19 3.45 2.19 -20.44
CA CYS A 19 3.96 0.98 -19.75
C CYS A 19 5.35 1.14 -19.12
N LEU A 20 5.99 2.30 -19.29
CA LEU A 20 7.35 2.63 -18.81
C LEU A 20 8.49 1.77 -19.38
N LYS A 21 8.20 0.80 -20.27
CA LYS A 21 9.22 -0.01 -20.93
C LYS A 21 9.92 0.77 -22.04
N MET A 22 11.20 0.46 -22.23
CA MET A 22 12.07 1.04 -23.25
C MET A 22 11.81 0.40 -24.63
N GLY A 23 12.30 1.03 -25.70
CA GLY A 23 12.29 0.45 -27.05
C GLY A 23 11.02 0.69 -27.87
N HIS A 24 10.00 1.36 -27.30
CA HIS A 24 8.83 1.81 -28.03
C HIS A 24 8.18 3.04 -27.38
N HIS A 25 7.31 3.72 -28.12
CA HIS A 25 6.52 4.85 -27.63
C HIS A 25 5.03 4.46 -27.50
N THR A 26 4.22 5.34 -26.89
CA THR A 26 2.79 5.17 -26.58
C THR A 26 1.96 4.56 -27.72
N GLY A 27 2.11 5.06 -28.96
CA GLY A 27 1.37 4.63 -30.16
C GLY A 27 1.74 3.24 -30.67
N ARG A 28 2.94 2.74 -30.36
CA ARG A 28 3.39 1.37 -30.68
C ARG A 28 3.33 0.42 -29.49
N CYS A 29 2.69 0.83 -28.39
CA CYS A 29 2.58 0.02 -27.19
C CYS A 29 1.45 -1.01 -27.33
N LYS A 30 1.83 -2.29 -27.42
CA LYS A 30 0.91 -3.45 -27.49
C LYS A 30 0.48 -3.97 -26.11
N VAL A 31 1.00 -3.41 -25.02
CA VAL A 31 0.67 -3.85 -23.66
C VAL A 31 -0.77 -3.43 -23.33
N ARG A 32 -1.58 -4.40 -22.88
CA ARG A 32 -2.92 -4.14 -22.38
C ARG A 32 -2.82 -3.70 -20.91
N LEU A 33 -3.12 -2.43 -20.67
CA LEU A 33 -3.08 -1.81 -19.35
C LEU A 33 -4.42 -1.13 -19.06
N SER A 34 -4.80 -1.14 -17.78
CA SER A 34 -5.93 -0.38 -17.23
C SER A 34 -5.49 0.27 -15.93
N CYS A 35 -5.52 1.60 -15.89
CA CYS A 35 -5.22 2.36 -14.69
C CYS A 35 -6.29 2.08 -13.62
N VAL A 36 -5.87 1.78 -12.40
CA VAL A 36 -6.79 1.56 -11.28
C VAL A 36 -7.52 2.83 -10.82
N VAL A 37 -7.00 4.02 -11.19
CA VAL A 37 -7.57 5.32 -10.79
C VAL A 37 -8.60 5.83 -11.79
N CYS A 38 -8.31 5.77 -13.10
CA CYS A 38 -9.15 6.38 -14.14
C CYS A 38 -9.55 5.42 -15.27
N SER A 39 -9.20 4.14 -15.15
CA SER A 39 -9.50 3.06 -16.13
C SER A 39 -8.89 3.24 -17.53
N ARG A 40 -8.14 4.32 -17.80
CA ARG A 40 -7.44 4.54 -19.08
C ARG A 40 -6.17 3.69 -19.19
N SER A 41 -5.61 3.58 -20.39
CA SER A 41 -4.50 2.66 -20.66
C SER A 41 -3.11 3.22 -20.32
N HIS A 42 -2.79 3.27 -19.02
CA HIS A 42 -1.48 3.63 -18.48
C HIS A 42 -1.25 3.01 -17.10
N VAL A 43 0.01 2.99 -16.64
CA VAL A 43 0.35 2.67 -15.24
C VAL A 43 -0.09 3.79 -14.29
N ALA A 44 -0.56 3.44 -13.09
CA ALA A 44 -1.11 4.38 -12.12
C ALA A 44 -0.21 5.61 -11.87
N MET A 45 1.11 5.43 -11.78
CA MET A 45 2.07 6.55 -11.57
C MET A 45 1.96 7.68 -12.62
N MET A 46 1.53 7.35 -13.85
CA MET A 46 1.32 8.29 -14.96
C MET A 46 -0.13 8.77 -15.06
N CYS A 47 -0.98 8.49 -14.06
CA CYS A 47 -2.36 8.93 -14.06
C CYS A 47 -2.46 10.43 -13.75
N PRO A 48 -3.07 11.24 -14.63
CA PRO A 48 -3.28 12.66 -14.36
C PRO A 48 -4.20 12.89 -13.16
N ASP A 49 -5.04 11.91 -12.79
CA ASP A 49 -6.04 12.08 -11.74
C ASP A 49 -5.51 11.82 -10.32
N ILE A 50 -4.24 11.46 -10.17
CA ILE A 50 -3.59 11.34 -8.85
C ILE A 50 -3.22 12.74 -8.33
N PRO A 51 -3.54 13.08 -7.06
CA PRO A 51 -3.24 14.39 -6.46
C PRO A 51 -1.77 14.81 -6.60
N VAL A 52 -0.84 13.88 -6.42
CA VAL A 52 0.62 14.07 -6.57
C VAL A 52 1.02 14.55 -7.97
N ASN A 53 0.19 14.28 -8.99
CA ASN A 53 0.41 14.71 -10.36
C ASN A 53 -0.32 16.03 -10.71
N LYS A 54 -1.18 16.56 -9.81
CA LYS A 54 -2.10 17.69 -10.06
C LYS A 54 -1.72 19.02 -9.40
N CYS A 55 -0.68 19.10 -8.56
CA CYS A 55 -0.47 20.32 -7.77
C CYS A 55 -0.03 21.53 -8.62
N GLU A 56 -0.97 22.45 -8.87
CA GLU A 56 -0.72 23.89 -8.91
C GLU A 56 -0.95 24.43 -7.49
N HIS A 57 0.04 25.11 -6.92
CA HIS A 57 0.00 25.65 -5.55
C HIS A 57 -1.24 26.53 -5.30
N LYS A 58 -2.00 26.23 -4.24
CA LYS A 58 -2.70 27.25 -3.44
C LYS A 58 -2.55 26.95 -1.95
N ALA A 59 -2.17 28.00 -1.22
CA ALA A 59 -1.82 28.02 0.20
C ALA A 59 -3.03 27.91 1.16
N LEU A 60 -2.72 28.02 2.46
CA LEU A 60 -3.54 28.09 3.70
C LEU A 60 -3.55 26.76 4.47
N ASP A 61 -3.29 26.65 5.78
CA ASP A 61 -2.85 27.55 6.84
C ASP A 61 -2.47 26.69 8.08
N LYS A 62 -1.70 27.26 9.00
CA LYS A 62 -1.11 26.63 10.20
C LYS A 62 -2.13 26.09 11.22
N ALA A 63 -1.80 24.96 11.88
CA ALA A 63 -2.15 24.71 13.28
C ALA A 63 -1.10 23.83 14.00
N ASN A 64 -0.67 24.28 15.17
CA ASN A 64 0.34 23.74 16.09
C ASN A 64 -0.05 22.39 16.73
N ILE A 65 0.88 21.43 16.87
CA ILE A 65 1.00 20.50 18.02
C ILE A 65 2.49 20.12 18.24
N ASP A 66 2.90 20.12 19.52
CA ASP A 66 4.21 19.83 20.12
C ASP A 66 4.80 18.42 19.84
N PRO A 67 6.11 18.20 20.11
CA PRO A 67 6.87 17.05 19.65
C PRO A 67 7.04 16.00 20.76
N GLU A 68 6.47 14.80 20.60
CA GLU A 68 7.07 13.61 21.22
C GLU A 68 6.52 12.31 20.62
N ILE A 69 7.44 11.35 20.45
CA ILE A 69 7.27 9.97 19.96
C ILE A 69 7.37 9.82 18.43
N SER A 70 8.64 9.81 17.99
CA SER A 70 9.08 9.20 16.74
C SER A 70 8.61 7.73 16.65
N ARG A 71 7.73 7.45 15.69
CA ARG A 71 7.44 6.08 15.22
C ARG A 71 7.51 6.10 13.69
N ASP A 72 8.70 5.80 13.17
CA ASP A 72 8.93 5.57 11.75
C ASP A 72 8.25 4.26 11.34
N GLN A 73 7.13 4.35 10.61
CA GLN A 73 6.53 3.19 9.92
C GLN A 73 5.95 3.63 8.57
N THR A 74 6.73 3.41 7.50
CA THR A 74 6.16 3.27 6.15
C THR A 74 7.02 2.31 5.33
N LEU A 75 6.66 1.02 5.37
CA LEU A 75 7.19 0.00 4.46
C LEU A 75 6.25 -0.19 3.27
N THR A 76 6.17 0.79 2.36
CA THR A 76 5.47 0.54 1.08
C THR A 76 6.44 -0.06 0.06
N ASN A 77 6.25 -1.36 -0.21
CA ASN A 77 6.95 -2.17 -1.21
C ASN A 77 6.90 -1.55 -2.63
N GLN A 78 7.88 -0.73 -2.98
CA GLN A 78 8.18 -0.38 -4.38
C GLN A 78 9.18 -1.37 -4.97
N THR A 79 8.75 -2.61 -5.17
CA THR A 79 9.59 -3.62 -5.85
C THR A 79 8.84 -4.17 -7.07
N ASN A 80 9.56 -4.37 -8.18
CA ASN A 80 9.05 -5.05 -9.40
C ASN A 80 8.89 -6.57 -9.20
N THR A 81 8.79 -7.02 -7.96
CA THR A 81 8.73 -8.43 -7.58
C THR A 81 7.32 -8.74 -7.07
N HIS A 82 6.75 -9.84 -7.55
CA HIS A 82 5.47 -10.31 -7.05
C HIS A 82 5.62 -10.72 -5.57
N VAL A 83 4.93 -10.01 -4.69
CA VAL A 83 4.80 -10.39 -3.27
C VAL A 83 3.59 -11.30 -3.15
N PHE A 84 3.81 -12.55 -2.74
CA PHE A 84 2.76 -13.52 -2.48
C PHE A 84 2.51 -13.58 -0.97
N LEU A 85 1.29 -13.26 -0.56
CA LEU A 85 0.88 -13.39 0.84
C LEU A 85 0.45 -14.84 1.10
N GLN A 86 0.70 -15.31 2.32
CA GLN A 86 0.28 -16.65 2.70
C GLN A 86 -1.25 -16.69 2.83
N THR A 87 -1.87 -17.68 2.21
CA THR A 87 -3.32 -17.86 2.23
C THR A 87 -3.70 -19.29 2.59
N LEU A 88 -4.75 -19.45 3.39
CA LEU A 88 -5.35 -20.73 3.77
C LEU A 88 -6.72 -20.88 3.13
N ARG A 89 -7.00 -22.05 2.57
CA ARG A 89 -8.35 -22.38 2.12
C ARG A 89 -9.12 -22.99 3.29
N VAL A 90 -10.14 -22.30 3.77
CA VAL A 90 -10.91 -22.67 4.96
C VAL A 90 -12.36 -22.96 4.56
N THR A 91 -12.92 -24.06 5.06
CA THR A 91 -14.35 -24.34 4.92
C THR A 91 -15.04 -23.94 6.21
N ILE A 92 -15.86 -22.90 6.15
CA ILE A 92 -16.72 -22.47 7.24
C ILE A 92 -18.00 -23.30 7.16
N VAL A 93 -18.32 -24.04 8.21
CA VAL A 93 -19.55 -24.82 8.32
C VAL A 93 -20.51 -24.09 9.26
N GLU A 94 -21.72 -23.84 8.78
CA GLU A 94 -22.84 -23.27 9.53
C GLU A 94 -23.96 -24.30 9.66
N ALA A 95 -24.91 -24.08 10.58
CA ALA A 95 -26.00 -25.03 10.83
C ALA A 95 -26.88 -25.33 9.59
N LYS A 96 -26.86 -24.46 8.57
CA LYS A 96 -27.64 -24.58 7.34
C LYS A 96 -26.80 -24.86 6.08
N GLY A 97 -25.49 -25.08 6.20
CA GLY A 97 -24.63 -25.36 5.04
C GLY A 97 -23.16 -25.06 5.30
N SER A 98 -22.33 -25.17 4.26
CA SER A 98 -20.91 -24.82 4.36
C SER A 98 -20.47 -23.92 3.20
N ARG A 99 -19.46 -23.08 3.47
CA ARG A 99 -18.85 -22.18 2.49
C ARG A 99 -17.33 -22.29 2.56
N THR A 100 -16.69 -22.46 1.41
CA THR A 100 -15.22 -22.45 1.32
C THR A 100 -14.74 -21.05 0.99
N VAL A 101 -13.86 -20.50 1.83
CA VAL A 101 -13.27 -19.17 1.69
C VAL A 101 -11.75 -19.25 1.69
N CYS A 102 -11.11 -18.24 1.11
CA CYS A 102 -9.66 -18.05 1.21
C CYS A 102 -9.38 -17.06 2.33
N ALA A 103 -8.75 -17.51 3.42
CA ALA A 103 -8.27 -16.66 4.50
C ALA A 103 -6.86 -16.19 4.17
N LEU A 104 -6.61 -14.89 4.30
CA LEU A 104 -5.29 -14.29 4.15
C LEU A 104 -4.64 -14.22 5.53
N ILE A 105 -3.40 -14.71 5.64
CA ILE A 105 -2.59 -14.57 6.86
C ILE A 105 -1.72 -13.33 6.68
N ASP A 106 -2.01 -12.29 7.47
CA ASP A 106 -1.20 -11.08 7.51
C ASP A 106 -0.38 -11.06 8.80
N SER A 107 0.94 -11.28 8.67
CA SER A 107 1.89 -11.12 9.78
C SER A 107 2.51 -9.72 9.80
N GLY A 108 2.04 -8.80 8.95
CA GLY A 108 2.61 -7.46 8.74
C GLY A 108 2.32 -6.43 9.82
N SER A 109 2.01 -6.83 11.06
CA SER A 109 1.82 -5.90 12.16
C SER A 109 3.16 -5.46 12.74
N GLU A 110 3.60 -4.25 12.39
CA GLU A 110 4.85 -3.66 12.90
C GLU A 110 4.67 -2.95 14.25
N MET A 111 3.48 -2.98 14.85
CA MET A 111 3.21 -2.30 16.12
C MET A 111 3.30 -3.29 17.30
N ILE A 112 4.42 -3.23 18.02
CA ILE A 112 4.57 -3.94 19.30
C ILE A 112 3.64 -3.27 20.31
N SER A 113 2.57 -3.96 20.69
CA SER A 113 1.67 -3.57 21.77
C SER A 113 1.51 -4.75 22.71
N THR A 114 1.43 -4.49 24.01
CA THR A 114 1.15 -5.54 24.99
C THR A 114 -0.35 -5.81 25.00
N HIS A 115 -0.75 -6.97 24.49
CA HIS A 115 -2.13 -7.45 24.48
C HIS A 115 -2.21 -8.77 25.25
N GLN A 116 -3.37 -9.09 25.81
CA GLN A 116 -3.62 -10.44 26.28
C GLN A 116 -3.62 -11.37 25.06
N CYS A 117 -2.72 -12.36 25.07
CA CYS A 117 -2.61 -13.37 24.03
C CYS A 117 -3.29 -14.65 24.52
N TYR A 118 -4.16 -15.21 23.69
CA TYR A 118 -4.88 -16.44 23.97
C TYR A 118 -4.52 -17.47 22.91
N GLU A 119 -4.15 -18.67 23.34
CA GLU A 119 -4.09 -19.81 22.44
C GLU A 119 -5.50 -20.35 22.24
N VAL A 120 -6.05 -20.19 21.03
CA VAL A 120 -7.41 -20.61 20.70
C VAL A 120 -7.37 -21.87 19.85
N THR A 121 -7.89 -22.95 20.42
CA THR A 121 -8.03 -24.23 19.72
C THR A 121 -9.43 -24.37 19.15
N VAL A 122 -9.52 -24.47 17.82
CA VAL A 122 -10.77 -24.75 17.10
C VAL A 122 -10.85 -26.25 16.79
N ASN A 123 -11.92 -26.88 17.24
CA ASN A 123 -12.18 -28.30 17.00
C ASN A 123 -13.41 -28.48 16.09
N SER A 124 -13.27 -29.33 15.07
CA SER A 124 -14.36 -29.72 14.18
C SER A 124 -14.20 -31.19 13.78
N GLY A 125 -14.89 -32.10 14.48
CA GLY A 125 -14.74 -33.54 14.29
C GLY A 125 -13.32 -33.99 14.65
N ASN A 126 -12.62 -34.60 13.68
CA ASN A 126 -11.23 -35.05 13.85
C ASN A 126 -10.19 -33.96 13.56
N PHE A 127 -10.63 -32.75 13.19
CA PHE A 127 -9.75 -31.63 12.90
C PHE A 127 -9.60 -30.75 14.14
N SER A 128 -8.35 -30.45 14.50
CA SER A 128 -7.99 -29.53 15.56
C SER A 128 -6.92 -28.57 15.02
N PHE A 129 -7.12 -27.28 15.23
CA PHE A 129 -6.18 -26.23 14.83
C PHE A 129 -6.10 -25.16 15.93
N SER A 130 -4.89 -24.88 16.37
CA SER A 130 -4.62 -23.82 17.34
C SER A 130 -4.04 -22.61 16.64
N PHE A 131 -4.49 -21.43 17.03
CA PHE A 131 -3.89 -20.16 16.63
C PHE A 131 -3.88 -19.18 17.81
N GLU A 132 -2.96 -18.23 17.77
CA GLU A 132 -2.91 -17.15 18.74
C GLU A 132 -3.93 -16.07 18.37
N ALA A 133 -4.82 -15.76 19.31
CA ALA A 133 -5.76 -14.65 19.23
C ALA A 133 -5.35 -13.56 20.23
N LEU A 134 -5.33 -12.31 19.77
CA LEU A 134 -4.93 -11.17 20.57
C LEU A 134 -6.19 -10.38 20.97
N ASP A 135 -6.35 -10.07 22.25
CA ASP A 135 -7.44 -9.21 22.72
C ASP A 135 -7.12 -7.75 22.41
N GLN A 136 -7.60 -7.32 21.24
CA GLN A 136 -7.52 -5.95 20.77
C GLN A 136 -8.93 -5.45 20.42
N PRO A 137 -9.34 -4.24 20.88
CA PRO A 137 -10.66 -3.70 20.61
C PRO A 137 -10.88 -3.36 19.13
N ASN A 138 -9.80 -3.15 18.37
CA ASN A 138 -9.83 -2.90 16.92
C ASN A 138 -8.72 -3.73 16.25
N ILE A 139 -9.09 -4.55 15.26
CA ILE A 139 -8.15 -5.35 14.46
C ILE A 139 -7.41 -4.47 13.43
N CYS A 140 -8.12 -3.48 12.87
CA CYS A 140 -7.58 -2.50 11.95
C CYS A 140 -7.84 -1.10 12.53
N SER A 141 -6.78 -0.37 12.87
CA SER A 141 -6.88 1.07 13.13
C SER A 141 -6.72 1.86 11.84
N ASP A 142 -7.06 3.14 11.88
CA ASP A 142 -6.67 4.06 10.81
C ASP A 142 -5.16 3.96 10.59
N VAL A 143 -4.76 3.78 9.32
CA VAL A 143 -3.35 3.77 8.96
C VAL A 143 -2.80 5.15 9.29
N ALA A 144 -1.90 5.20 10.27
CA ALA A 144 -1.31 6.46 10.72
C ALA A 144 -0.74 7.21 9.52
N VAL A 145 -1.11 8.48 9.40
CA VAL A 145 -0.54 9.35 8.37
C VAL A 145 0.96 9.39 8.64
N VAL A 146 1.74 9.18 7.58
CA VAL A 146 3.20 9.15 7.61
C VAL A 146 3.75 10.28 8.50
N PHE A 147 4.31 9.92 9.67
CA PHE A 147 4.79 10.91 10.64
C PHE A 147 6.15 11.47 10.23
N GLN A 148 6.45 12.72 10.62
CA GLN A 148 7.73 13.35 10.31
C GLN A 148 8.89 12.70 11.09
N GLY A 149 9.62 11.79 10.44
CA GLY A 149 10.83 11.17 10.97
C GLY A 149 12.13 11.83 10.49
N PRO A 150 13.32 11.33 10.89
CA PRO A 150 14.63 11.87 10.47
C PRO A 150 14.78 11.99 8.95
N TRP A 151 14.12 11.09 8.20
CA TRP A 151 14.03 11.11 6.75
C TRP A 151 13.37 12.37 6.17
N THR A 152 12.53 13.09 6.94
CA THR A 152 11.96 14.38 6.51
C THR A 152 12.98 15.49 6.44
N ASN A 153 14.04 15.46 7.26
CA ASN A 153 15.15 16.39 7.15
C ASN A 153 15.99 16.10 5.90
N GLU A 154 16.19 14.81 5.59
CA GLU A 154 16.84 14.38 4.36
C GLU A 154 16.04 14.85 3.13
N MET A 155 14.71 14.70 3.17
CA MET A 155 13.82 15.22 2.12
C MET A 155 13.82 16.74 2.01
N LYS A 156 13.87 17.49 3.13
CA LYS A 156 14.04 18.96 3.12
C LYS A 156 15.37 19.37 2.49
N THR A 157 16.44 18.62 2.77
CA THR A 157 17.77 18.86 2.18
C THR A 157 17.75 18.61 0.67
N LEU A 158 16.88 17.70 0.23
CA LEU A 158 16.60 17.41 -1.18
C LEU A 158 15.50 18.30 -1.78
N ASN A 159 15.01 19.30 -1.03
CA ASN A 159 13.99 20.26 -1.43
C ASN A 159 12.64 19.62 -1.84
N ILE A 160 12.29 18.51 -1.17
CA ILE A 160 11.07 17.72 -1.38
C ILE A 160 10.07 18.07 -0.27
N GLU A 161 8.93 18.66 -0.64
CA GLU A 161 7.79 18.93 0.25
C GLU A 161 6.82 17.74 0.23
N ILE A 162 6.31 17.38 1.42
CA ILE A 162 5.37 16.27 1.66
C ILE A 162 3.98 16.86 1.86
#